data_AF-A0A914Q8G5-F1
#
_entry.id   AF-A0A914Q8G5-F1
#
_cell.length_a   1.000
_cell.length_b   1.000
_cell.length_c   1.000
_cell.angle_alpha   90.00
_cell.angle_beta   90.00
_cell.angle_gamma   90.00
#
_symmetry.space_group_name_H-M   'P 1'
#
loop_
_entity.id
_entity.type
_entity.pdbx_description
1 polymer ?
#
loop_
_entity_poly.entity_id
_entity_poly.type
_entity_poly.pdbx_seq_one_letter_code
_entity_poly.pdbx_strand_id
1 'polypeptide(L)'
;MTGVLWEILIISIIGNNSFFIISAEAFQSERWLPPLNDIEKIRLLCTEQMHKHIIVEVQQMRDEEALARIDTDRIVPRAPIMGILRHYILCRKNYTQYLTSGRKYEGIIWFMRSLDFCDINRFFITSPLWYHRDFQVDMLRAGFALVCQKTDDIGKYQLSAFADLFRIIYEKTNVNRPIICNRLLEAHQDLYGRCHVDSTMANFTIAQMRCSGEDAQPLIKLRAFFSRFSRNCQTLAEFYQHGNLYDSHLGEALANDTVFMNMLSGNIKRTVISYSLLPHLVLKTRLLLQHFPLAAIKLKQMIENGRKCRENDSEHINLETADSSNSSNFSDHNITSDEDCRLKNIDDINSDTADDFVKIGEHAALGIFIEILLLGAVVFNTVFLSILLHQTKDKLSTATILFIFNILFSNALFVASFVCMFSDFYVEDAYGEVTEDQFYQNSASLIIAETLQTHLFAQSEFLKHLIQETLFSLAQNGSLLGLTHLLVLVLVVINKSMSGKAIRLSRRCVILVFAFVWVFLIFTHLIFSALQFSAIQNLDNMFNILQSNPGSLNCSR
;
A
#
# COMPACT_ATOMS: atom_id res chain seq x y z
N MET A 1 37.47 -80.72 -1.39
CA MET A 1 36.20 -80.47 -2.11
C MET A 1 35.14 -80.00 -1.12
N THR A 2 35.32 -78.80 -0.56
CA THR A 2 34.53 -78.25 0.55
C THR A 2 34.47 -76.73 0.43
N GLY A 3 34.13 -76.22 -0.76
CA GLY A 3 34.18 -74.78 -1.06
C GLY A 3 33.07 -74.24 -1.97
N VAL A 4 32.13 -75.08 -2.43
CA VAL A 4 31.11 -74.66 -3.43
C VAL A 4 29.67 -74.72 -2.87
N LEU A 5 29.49 -75.23 -1.65
CA LEU A 5 28.15 -75.37 -1.04
C LEU A 5 27.72 -74.18 -0.16
N TRP A 6 28.61 -73.23 0.12
CA TRP A 6 28.28 -72.02 0.90
C TRP A 6 27.77 -70.85 0.04
N GLU A 7 28.17 -70.75 -1.23
CA GLU A 7 27.72 -69.66 -2.12
C GLU A 7 26.28 -69.87 -2.65
N ILE A 8 25.80 -71.11 -2.72
CA ILE A 8 24.44 -71.40 -3.20
C ILE A 8 23.38 -71.18 -2.09
N LEU A 9 23.76 -71.23 -0.81
CA LEU A 9 22.81 -71.05 0.29
C LEU A 9 22.46 -69.58 0.57
N ILE A 10 23.34 -68.63 0.24
CA ILE A 10 23.07 -67.19 0.41
C ILE A 10 22.16 -66.65 -0.71
N ILE A 11 22.15 -67.28 -1.88
CA ILE A 11 21.30 -66.86 -3.01
C ILE A 11 19.82 -67.30 -2.82
N SER A 12 19.54 -68.34 -2.01
CA SER A 12 18.15 -68.80 -1.79
C SER A 12 17.42 -68.20 -0.58
N ILE A 13 18.10 -67.48 0.32
CA ILE A 13 17.46 -66.85 1.50
C ILE A 13 17.15 -65.35 1.26
N ILE A 14 17.67 -64.76 0.18
CA ILE A 14 17.38 -63.36 -0.23
C ILE A 14 16.22 -63.31 -1.25
N GLY A 15 15.54 -64.42 -1.50
CA GLY A 15 14.37 -64.48 -2.39
C GLY A 15 13.05 -64.27 -1.66
N ASN A 16 12.81 -63.11 -1.03
CA ASN A 16 11.42 -62.63 -0.80
C ASN A 16 11.22 -61.19 -0.31
N ASN A 17 12.19 -60.28 -0.44
CA ASN A 17 11.94 -58.84 -0.23
C ASN A 17 12.69 -58.04 -1.29
N SER A 18 12.01 -57.76 -2.40
CA SER A 18 12.48 -56.88 -3.46
C SER A 18 12.53 -55.42 -2.99
N PHE A 19 13.48 -55.08 -2.12
CA PHE A 19 13.99 -53.73 -2.02
C PHE A 19 15.03 -53.54 -3.12
N PHE A 20 14.60 -53.03 -4.27
CA PHE A 20 15.55 -52.43 -5.22
C PHE A 20 16.21 -51.24 -4.51
N ILE A 21 17.44 -51.44 -4.04
CA ILE A 21 18.32 -50.35 -3.64
C ILE A 21 18.76 -49.69 -4.96
N ILE A 22 18.00 -48.68 -5.38
CA ILE A 22 18.47 -47.70 -6.35
C ILE A 22 19.75 -47.09 -5.74
N SER A 23 20.87 -47.18 -6.47
CA SER A 23 22.15 -46.64 -6.03
C SER A 23 22.04 -45.13 -5.80
N ALA A 24 22.76 -44.61 -4.80
CA ALA A 24 22.74 -43.21 -4.40
C ALA A 24 23.14 -42.22 -5.51
N GLU A 25 23.71 -42.71 -6.62
CA GLU A 25 24.07 -41.93 -7.82
C GLU A 25 22.89 -41.66 -8.76
N ALA A 26 21.72 -42.28 -8.57
CA ALA A 26 20.61 -42.19 -9.52
C ALA A 26 19.79 -40.88 -9.42
N PHE A 27 19.78 -40.19 -8.27
CA PHE A 27 18.96 -39.00 -8.08
C PHE A 27 19.79 -37.71 -8.24
N GLN A 28 19.42 -36.87 -9.22
CA GLN A 28 20.00 -35.53 -9.44
C GLN A 28 19.50 -34.51 -8.39
N SER A 29 19.69 -34.76 -7.10
CA SER A 29 19.23 -33.87 -6.02
C SER A 29 19.86 -32.48 -6.10
N GLU A 30 21.09 -32.38 -6.60
CA GLU A 30 21.81 -31.11 -6.75
C GLU A 30 21.18 -30.17 -7.78
N ARG A 31 20.33 -30.68 -8.68
CA ARG A 31 19.62 -29.90 -9.71
C ARG A 31 18.53 -29.01 -9.12
N TRP A 32 17.96 -29.39 -7.97
CA TRP A 32 16.78 -28.73 -7.40
C TRP A 32 17.14 -27.80 -6.25
N LEU A 33 16.35 -26.75 -6.06
CA LEU A 33 16.43 -25.86 -4.91
C LEU A 33 15.91 -26.53 -3.63
N PRO A 34 16.38 -26.12 -2.44
CA PRO A 34 15.80 -26.57 -1.18
C PRO A 34 14.29 -26.32 -1.11
N PRO A 35 13.49 -27.23 -0.52
CA PRO A 35 13.89 -28.48 0.16
C PRO A 35 14.00 -29.70 -0.77
N LEU A 36 13.86 -29.56 -2.09
CA LEU A 36 13.85 -30.67 -3.05
C LEU A 36 15.25 -31.24 -3.36
N ASN A 37 16.28 -30.75 -2.69
CA ASN A 37 17.63 -31.29 -2.72
C ASN A 37 17.90 -32.37 -1.64
N ASP A 38 16.92 -32.67 -0.78
CA ASP A 38 17.02 -33.72 0.25
C ASP A 38 16.82 -35.12 -0.35
N ILE A 39 17.92 -35.86 -0.51
CA ILE A 39 17.94 -37.20 -1.13
C ILE A 39 17.09 -38.20 -0.33
N GLU A 40 17.11 -38.15 1.00
CA GLU A 40 16.37 -39.10 1.83
C GLU A 40 14.87 -38.92 1.68
N LYS A 41 14.42 -37.66 1.60
CA LYS A 41 13.01 -37.35 1.34
C LYS A 41 12.59 -37.67 -0.09
N ILE A 42 13.46 -37.43 -1.08
CA ILE A 42 13.22 -37.87 -2.47
C ILE A 42 13.08 -39.38 -2.55
N ARG A 43 13.90 -40.14 -1.83
CA ARG A 43 13.83 -41.61 -1.81
C ARG A 43 12.50 -42.12 -1.25
N LEU A 44 11.98 -41.45 -0.21
CA LEU A 44 10.66 -41.76 0.36
C LEU A 44 9.52 -41.41 -0.61
N LEU A 45 9.70 -40.40 -1.46
CA LEU A 45 8.73 -40.00 -2.48
C LEU A 45 8.76 -40.94 -3.69
N CYS A 46 9.93 -41.26 -4.23
CA CYS A 46 10.11 -41.93 -5.51
C CYS A 46 10.01 -43.47 -5.41
N THR A 47 8.85 -43.95 -4.98
CA THR A 47 8.52 -45.39 -4.96
C THR A 47 7.42 -45.70 -5.97
N GLU A 48 7.36 -46.95 -6.44
CA GLU A 48 6.30 -47.41 -7.36
C GLU A 48 4.90 -47.26 -6.75
N GLN A 49 4.78 -47.37 -5.42
CA GLN A 49 3.52 -47.13 -4.72
C GLN A 49 3.09 -45.65 -4.81
N MET A 50 4.03 -44.70 -4.66
CA MET A 50 3.71 -43.27 -4.82
C MET A 50 3.43 -42.92 -6.28
N HIS A 51 4.14 -43.52 -7.23
CA HIS A 51 3.86 -43.37 -8.66
C HIS A 51 2.41 -43.78 -8.98
N LYS A 52 1.97 -44.95 -8.48
CA LYS A 52 0.58 -45.39 -8.63
C LYS A 52 -0.42 -44.38 -8.07
N HIS A 53 -0.17 -43.83 -6.87
CA HIS A 53 -1.08 -42.89 -6.21
C HIS A 53 -1.12 -41.49 -6.86
N ILE A 54 0.01 -40.97 -7.38
CA ILE A 54 0.10 -39.63 -7.96
C ILE A 54 -0.29 -39.64 -9.44
N ILE A 55 0.16 -40.63 -10.19
CA ILE A 55 0.03 -40.66 -11.65
C ILE A 55 -1.15 -41.53 -12.10
N VAL A 56 -1.15 -42.81 -11.71
CA VAL A 56 -2.08 -43.81 -12.27
C VAL A 56 -3.51 -43.63 -11.74
N GLU A 57 -3.69 -43.60 -10.42
CA GLU A 57 -5.02 -43.46 -9.81
C GLU A 57 -5.68 -42.11 -10.13
N VAL A 58 -4.88 -41.05 -10.28
CA VAL A 58 -5.38 -39.73 -10.69
C VAL A 58 -5.83 -39.75 -12.14
N GLN A 59 -5.09 -40.39 -13.03
CA GLN A 59 -5.50 -40.53 -14.44
C GLN A 59 -6.78 -41.36 -14.56
N GLN A 60 -6.86 -42.49 -13.84
CA GLN A 60 -8.06 -43.34 -13.83
C GLN A 60 -9.30 -42.56 -13.41
N MET A 61 -9.19 -41.75 -12.35
CA MET A 61 -10.29 -40.87 -11.94
C MET A 61 -10.68 -39.87 -13.05
N ARG A 62 -9.71 -39.24 -13.72
CA ARG A 62 -10.02 -38.28 -14.82
C ARG A 62 -10.71 -38.97 -16.00
N ASP A 63 -10.26 -40.16 -16.35
CA ASP A 63 -10.87 -40.96 -17.43
C ASP A 63 -12.32 -41.33 -17.04
N GLU A 64 -12.54 -41.78 -15.79
CA GLU A 64 -13.88 -42.10 -15.28
C GLU A 64 -14.78 -40.86 -15.18
N GLU A 65 -14.27 -39.69 -14.78
CA GLU A 65 -15.00 -38.42 -14.80
C GLU A 65 -15.40 -38.01 -16.22
N ALA A 66 -14.51 -38.19 -17.20
CA ALA A 66 -14.82 -37.90 -18.60
C ALA A 66 -15.94 -38.81 -19.13
N LEU A 67 -15.95 -40.09 -18.75
CA LEU A 67 -17.04 -41.02 -19.08
C LEU A 67 -18.33 -40.68 -18.33
N ALA A 68 -18.27 -40.27 -17.06
CA ALA A 68 -19.45 -39.92 -16.26
C ALA A 68 -20.15 -38.64 -16.74
N ARG A 69 -19.47 -37.74 -17.48
CA ARG A 69 -20.14 -36.61 -18.14
C ARG A 69 -21.11 -37.04 -19.25
N ILE A 70 -20.96 -38.26 -19.76
CA ILE A 70 -21.81 -38.86 -20.80
C ILE A 70 -22.96 -39.65 -20.17
N ASP A 71 -22.76 -40.19 -18.95
CA ASP A 71 -23.72 -41.00 -18.21
C ASP A 71 -23.91 -40.46 -16.78
N THR A 72 -25.01 -39.71 -16.60
CA THR A 72 -25.32 -38.91 -15.41
C THR A 72 -25.54 -39.68 -14.12
N ASP A 73 -25.73 -41.02 -14.18
CA ASP A 73 -25.96 -41.85 -12.97
C ASP A 73 -24.67 -42.52 -12.43
N ARG A 74 -23.51 -42.27 -13.04
CA ARG A 74 -22.26 -42.94 -12.67
C ARG A 74 -21.54 -42.25 -11.51
N ILE A 75 -21.38 -42.98 -10.40
CA ILE A 75 -20.59 -42.52 -9.24
C ILE A 75 -19.10 -42.65 -9.56
N VAL A 76 -18.38 -41.51 -9.53
CA VAL A 76 -16.93 -41.47 -9.74
C VAL A 76 -16.20 -41.62 -8.39
N PRO A 77 -15.36 -42.65 -8.20
CA PRO A 77 -14.49 -42.76 -7.03
C PRO A 77 -13.42 -41.66 -7.04
N ARG A 78 -13.28 -40.94 -5.92
CA ARG A 78 -12.23 -39.93 -5.77
C ARG A 78 -10.90 -40.57 -5.41
N ALA A 79 -9.83 -40.21 -6.12
CA ALA A 79 -8.49 -40.65 -5.71
C ALA A 79 -8.14 -40.11 -4.30
N PRO A 80 -7.49 -40.91 -3.44
CA PRO A 80 -7.13 -40.51 -2.07
C PRO A 80 -6.37 -39.19 -1.99
N ILE A 81 -5.56 -38.90 -3.02
CA ILE A 81 -4.74 -37.69 -3.11
C ILE A 81 -5.57 -36.40 -3.14
N MET A 82 -6.79 -36.44 -3.70
CA MET A 82 -7.70 -35.29 -3.73
C MET A 82 -8.23 -34.94 -2.34
N GLY A 83 -8.38 -35.95 -1.47
CA GLY A 83 -8.70 -35.74 -0.06
C GLY A 83 -7.55 -35.05 0.68
N ILE A 84 -6.31 -35.50 0.44
CA ILE A 84 -5.11 -34.95 1.08
C ILE A 84 -4.88 -33.48 0.66
N LEU A 85 -5.05 -33.16 -0.63
CA LEU A 85 -4.94 -31.78 -1.14
C LEU A 85 -5.85 -30.79 -0.42
N ARG A 86 -7.00 -31.23 0.06
CA ARG A 86 -7.98 -30.41 0.77
C ARG A 86 -7.78 -30.40 2.29
N HIS A 87 -6.93 -31.27 2.81
CA HIS A 87 -6.84 -31.52 4.24
C HIS A 87 -5.93 -30.51 4.93
N TYR A 88 -6.35 -30.05 6.12
CA TYR A 88 -5.59 -29.10 6.95
C TYR A 88 -4.22 -29.62 7.42
N ILE A 89 -3.93 -30.92 7.21
CA ILE A 89 -2.69 -31.56 7.65
C ILE A 89 -1.47 -30.97 6.92
N LEU A 90 -1.67 -30.50 5.68
CA LEU A 90 -0.64 -29.81 4.88
C LEU A 90 -0.14 -28.51 5.53
N CYS A 91 -0.96 -27.88 6.37
CA CYS A 91 -0.66 -26.59 6.99
C CYS A 91 -0.19 -26.65 8.45
N ARG A 92 -0.20 -27.83 9.08
CA ARG A 92 0.21 -27.96 10.48
C ARG A 92 1.72 -28.13 10.62
N LYS A 93 2.33 -27.44 11.59
CA LYS A 93 3.78 -27.55 11.87
C LYS A 93 4.18 -28.99 12.24
N ASN A 94 3.42 -29.68 13.09
CA ASN A 94 3.72 -31.04 13.58
C ASN A 94 2.90 -32.14 12.88
N TYR A 95 2.83 -32.12 11.54
CA TYR A 95 1.98 -33.04 10.78
C TYR A 95 2.32 -34.53 10.98
N THR A 96 3.60 -34.84 11.25
CA THR A 96 4.10 -36.20 11.44
C THR A 96 3.46 -36.91 12.64
N GLN A 97 3.04 -36.16 13.66
CA GLN A 97 2.37 -36.69 14.86
C GLN A 97 0.91 -37.07 14.61
N TYR A 98 0.27 -36.52 13.57
CA TYR A 98 -1.15 -36.74 13.26
C TYR A 98 -1.38 -37.77 12.14
N LEU A 99 -0.30 -38.37 11.62
CA LEU A 99 -0.38 -39.46 10.66
C LEU A 99 -0.65 -40.78 11.40
N THR A 100 -1.90 -41.00 11.82
CA THR A 100 -2.35 -42.27 12.44
C THR A 100 -2.25 -43.47 11.49
N SER A 101 -2.24 -43.24 10.16
CA SER A 101 -2.02 -44.24 9.10
C SER A 101 -0.55 -44.27 8.60
N GLY A 102 0.39 -44.27 9.56
CA GLY A 102 1.85 -44.31 9.46
C GLY A 102 2.53 -44.50 8.10
N ARG A 103 3.45 -43.59 7.77
CA ARG A 103 4.45 -43.63 6.66
C ARG A 103 3.94 -43.73 5.22
N LYS A 104 2.74 -44.28 4.95
CA LYS A 104 2.26 -44.56 3.59
C LYS A 104 2.20 -43.33 2.69
N TYR A 105 1.85 -42.17 3.21
CA TYR A 105 1.75 -40.92 2.44
C TYR A 105 2.79 -39.88 2.85
N GLU A 106 3.81 -40.26 3.62
CA GLU A 106 4.79 -39.33 4.16
C GLU A 106 5.55 -38.59 3.05
N GLY A 107 6.04 -39.32 2.04
CA GLY A 107 6.72 -38.73 0.88
C GLY A 107 5.84 -37.74 0.12
N ILE A 108 4.57 -38.09 -0.12
CA ILE A 108 3.61 -37.23 -0.82
C ILE A 108 3.30 -35.96 -0.02
N ILE A 109 3.06 -36.09 1.28
CA ILE A 109 2.73 -34.94 2.14
C ILE A 109 3.93 -34.00 2.25
N TRP A 110 5.14 -34.55 2.41
CA TRP A 110 6.36 -33.76 2.34
C TRP A 110 6.44 -33.01 1.00
N PHE A 111 6.26 -33.72 -0.11
CA PHE A 111 6.36 -33.11 -1.44
C PHE A 111 5.33 -32.00 -1.66
N MET A 112 4.05 -32.23 -1.33
CA MET A 112 3.00 -31.20 -1.40
C MET A 112 3.32 -29.97 -0.55
N ARG A 113 3.96 -30.15 0.60
CA ARG A 113 4.39 -29.03 1.45
C ARG A 113 5.57 -28.27 0.87
N SER A 114 6.53 -28.98 0.27
CA SER A 114 7.64 -28.39 -0.47
C SER A 114 7.16 -27.56 -1.68
N LEU A 115 5.97 -27.88 -2.21
CA LEU A 115 5.31 -27.11 -3.27
C LEU A 115 4.43 -25.96 -2.73
N ASP A 116 4.51 -25.62 -1.44
CA ASP A 116 3.71 -24.56 -0.81
C ASP A 116 2.19 -24.72 -0.97
N PHE A 117 1.68 -25.96 -1.05
CA PHE A 117 0.24 -26.19 -1.19
C PHE A 117 -0.57 -25.68 0.01
N CYS A 118 0.07 -25.49 1.17
CA CYS A 118 -0.55 -24.82 2.30
C CYS A 118 -0.92 -23.36 1.98
N ASP A 119 -0.02 -22.60 1.35
CA ASP A 119 -0.28 -21.21 1.00
C ASP A 119 -1.39 -21.09 -0.04
N ILE A 120 -1.46 -22.04 -0.99
CA ILE A 120 -2.56 -22.14 -1.94
C ILE A 120 -3.88 -22.47 -1.23
N ASN A 121 -3.89 -23.41 -0.29
CA ASN A 121 -5.09 -23.76 0.46
C ASN A 121 -5.60 -22.62 1.34
N ARG A 122 -4.71 -21.86 1.98
CA ARG A 122 -5.09 -20.62 2.69
C ARG A 122 -5.70 -19.61 1.73
N PHE A 123 -5.10 -19.44 0.56
CA PHE A 123 -5.57 -18.52 -0.46
C PHE A 123 -6.98 -18.88 -0.97
N PHE A 124 -7.27 -20.17 -1.16
CA PHE A 124 -8.61 -20.68 -1.50
C PHE A 124 -9.68 -20.29 -0.47
N ILE A 125 -9.34 -20.29 0.82
CA ILE A 125 -10.30 -19.99 1.91
C ILE A 125 -10.57 -18.49 1.97
N THR A 126 -9.56 -17.67 1.71
CA THR A 126 -9.64 -16.20 1.86
C THR A 126 -10.10 -15.47 0.61
N SER A 127 -10.13 -16.12 -0.56
CA SER A 127 -10.40 -15.46 -1.83
C SER A 127 -11.86 -15.64 -2.26
N PRO A 128 -12.55 -14.58 -2.73
CA PRO A 128 -13.91 -14.66 -3.25
C PRO A 128 -14.00 -15.30 -4.66
N LEU A 129 -12.87 -15.67 -5.27
CA LEU A 129 -12.79 -16.16 -6.64
C LEU A 129 -12.86 -17.69 -6.73
N TRP A 130 -13.43 -18.19 -7.84
CA TRP A 130 -13.51 -19.63 -8.14
C TRP A 130 -12.21 -20.13 -8.80
N TYR A 131 -11.56 -21.12 -8.20
CA TYR A 131 -10.34 -21.73 -8.74
C TYR A 131 -10.49 -23.26 -8.86
N HIS A 132 -9.85 -23.82 -9.88
CA HIS A 132 -9.75 -25.26 -10.10
C HIS A 132 -8.53 -25.85 -9.41
N ARG A 133 -8.76 -26.98 -8.70
CA ARG A 133 -7.68 -27.75 -8.07
C ARG A 133 -6.86 -28.56 -9.06
N ASP A 134 -7.33 -28.69 -10.30
CA ASP A 134 -6.63 -29.40 -11.37
C ASP A 134 -5.23 -28.86 -11.60
N PHE A 135 -5.02 -27.55 -11.45
CA PHE A 135 -3.70 -26.94 -11.49
C PHE A 135 -2.75 -27.54 -10.44
N GLN A 136 -3.21 -27.69 -9.19
CA GLN A 136 -2.38 -28.28 -8.12
C GLN A 136 -2.07 -29.75 -8.40
N VAL A 137 -3.05 -30.48 -8.95
CA VAL A 137 -2.91 -31.89 -9.31
C VAL A 137 -1.90 -32.06 -10.44
N ASP A 138 -2.02 -31.31 -11.52
CA ASP A 138 -1.13 -31.43 -12.66
C ASP A 138 0.28 -30.90 -12.35
N MET A 139 0.40 -29.88 -11.51
CA MET A 139 1.68 -29.44 -10.97
C MET A 139 2.35 -30.52 -10.10
N LEU A 140 1.57 -31.20 -9.25
CA LEU A 140 2.06 -32.31 -8.44
C LEU A 140 2.56 -33.47 -9.31
N ARG A 141 1.80 -33.84 -10.35
CA ARG A 141 2.17 -34.91 -11.29
C ARG A 141 3.43 -34.56 -12.09
N ALA A 142 3.49 -33.34 -12.62
CA ALA A 142 4.64 -32.86 -13.39
C ALA A 142 5.91 -32.82 -12.53
N GLY A 143 5.80 -32.27 -11.31
CA GLY A 143 6.89 -32.22 -10.35
C GLY A 143 7.38 -33.61 -9.94
N PHE A 144 6.46 -34.53 -9.67
CA PHE A 144 6.80 -35.92 -9.33
C PHE A 144 7.55 -36.60 -10.48
N ALA A 145 7.05 -36.47 -11.72
CA ALA A 145 7.69 -37.04 -12.91
C ALA A 145 9.11 -36.50 -13.11
N LEU A 146 9.34 -35.21 -12.87
CA LEU A 146 10.67 -34.59 -12.97
C LEU A 146 11.62 -35.02 -11.84
N VAL A 147 11.19 -34.93 -10.58
CA VAL A 147 12.03 -35.24 -9.40
C VAL A 147 12.38 -36.73 -9.35
N CYS A 148 11.45 -37.59 -9.70
CA CYS A 148 11.64 -39.05 -9.73
C CYS A 148 12.14 -39.58 -11.08
N GLN A 149 12.50 -38.72 -12.02
CA GLN A 149 13.03 -39.07 -13.35
C GLN A 149 12.12 -40.01 -14.17
N LYS A 150 10.81 -39.91 -14.00
CA LYS A 150 9.79 -40.61 -14.80
C LYS A 150 9.33 -39.69 -15.94
N THR A 151 10.27 -39.20 -16.75
CA THR A 151 10.00 -38.16 -17.77
C THR A 151 9.04 -38.60 -18.85
N ASP A 152 8.91 -39.90 -19.11
CA ASP A 152 7.94 -40.46 -20.06
C ASP A 152 6.49 -40.12 -19.70
N ASP A 153 6.20 -39.99 -18.40
CA ASP A 153 4.87 -39.59 -17.92
C ASP A 153 4.51 -38.15 -18.33
N ILE A 154 5.51 -37.29 -18.56
CA ILE A 154 5.28 -35.90 -18.97
C ILE A 154 4.64 -35.85 -20.35
N GLY A 155 5.20 -36.58 -21.31
CA GLY A 155 4.64 -36.68 -22.66
C GLY A 155 3.32 -37.43 -22.67
N LYS A 156 3.25 -38.57 -21.97
CA LYS A 156 2.08 -39.43 -21.92
C LYS A 156 0.82 -38.73 -21.40
N TYR A 157 0.96 -37.91 -20.36
CA TYR A 157 -0.17 -37.21 -19.72
C TYR A 157 -0.22 -35.70 -20.04
N GLN A 158 0.49 -35.24 -21.07
CA GLN A 158 0.48 -33.85 -21.54
C GLN A 158 0.84 -32.82 -20.45
N LEU A 159 1.84 -33.13 -19.62
CA LEU A 159 2.26 -32.30 -18.49
C LEU A 159 3.39 -31.32 -18.84
N SER A 160 3.69 -31.09 -20.12
CA SER A 160 4.85 -30.29 -20.57
C SER A 160 4.84 -28.87 -20.02
N ALA A 161 3.72 -28.15 -20.14
CA ALA A 161 3.59 -26.78 -19.64
C ALA A 161 3.80 -26.68 -18.12
N PHE A 162 3.25 -27.64 -17.36
CA PHE A 162 3.43 -27.70 -15.90
C PHE A 162 4.87 -28.08 -15.51
N ALA A 163 5.52 -28.94 -16.30
CA ALA A 163 6.93 -29.29 -16.11
C ALA A 163 7.85 -28.07 -16.32
N ASP A 164 7.55 -27.23 -17.32
CA ASP A 164 8.31 -26.01 -17.57
C ASP A 164 8.10 -24.96 -16.47
N LEU A 165 6.87 -24.80 -15.97
CA LEU A 165 6.61 -23.98 -14.77
C LEU A 165 7.35 -24.50 -13.53
N PHE A 166 7.37 -25.82 -13.33
CA PHE A 166 8.07 -26.45 -12.21
C PHE A 166 9.57 -26.14 -12.25
N ARG A 167 10.19 -26.26 -13.43
CA ARG A 167 11.60 -25.94 -13.63
C ARG A 167 11.91 -24.47 -13.33
N ILE A 168 11.06 -23.53 -13.78
CA ILE A 168 11.22 -22.10 -13.48
C ILE A 168 11.32 -21.85 -11.98
N ILE A 169 10.47 -22.52 -11.18
CA ILE A 169 10.38 -22.30 -9.74
C ILE A 169 11.48 -23.03 -8.97
N TYR A 170 11.74 -24.31 -9.29
CA TYR A 170 12.51 -25.20 -8.41
C TYR A 170 13.85 -25.65 -8.96
N GLU A 171 14.16 -25.47 -10.25
CA GLU A 171 15.46 -25.84 -10.81
C GLU A 171 16.52 -24.79 -10.46
N LYS A 172 17.73 -25.18 -10.05
CA LYS A 172 18.78 -24.20 -9.71
C LYS A 172 19.18 -23.34 -10.90
N THR A 173 19.41 -23.99 -12.05
CA THR A 173 19.87 -23.35 -13.28
C THR A 173 18.77 -23.40 -14.35
N ASN A 174 18.04 -22.29 -14.52
CA ASN A 174 16.97 -22.19 -15.52
C ASN A 174 17.10 -20.87 -16.30
N VAL A 175 16.94 -20.94 -17.62
CA VAL A 175 17.11 -19.79 -18.54
C VAL A 175 15.96 -18.79 -18.44
N ASN A 176 14.76 -19.23 -18.07
CA ASN A 176 13.57 -18.38 -18.01
C ASN A 176 13.51 -17.53 -16.73
N ARG A 177 14.02 -18.04 -15.61
CA ARG A 177 14.04 -17.33 -14.32
C ARG A 177 14.71 -15.95 -14.42
N PRO A 178 15.94 -15.79 -14.96
CA PRO A 178 16.57 -14.48 -15.03
C PRO A 178 15.81 -13.50 -15.93
N ILE A 179 15.12 -13.97 -16.99
CA ILE A 179 14.30 -13.11 -17.86
C ILE A 179 13.15 -12.47 -17.05
N ILE A 180 12.39 -13.30 -16.32
CA ILE A 180 11.29 -12.82 -15.47
C ILE A 180 11.83 -11.90 -14.37
N CYS A 181 12.91 -12.31 -13.71
CA CYS A 181 13.52 -11.55 -12.61
C CYS A 181 14.05 -10.20 -13.07
N ASN A 182 14.74 -10.11 -14.22
CA ASN A 182 15.25 -8.85 -14.75
C ASN A 182 14.11 -7.89 -15.08
N ARG A 183 13.07 -8.37 -15.78
CA ARG A 183 11.90 -7.56 -16.10
C ARG A 183 11.20 -7.02 -14.85
N LEU A 184 11.11 -7.86 -13.83
CA LEU A 184 10.54 -7.49 -12.54
C LEU A 184 11.41 -6.43 -11.85
N LEU A 185 12.72 -6.61 -11.79
CA LEU A 185 13.66 -5.66 -11.18
C LEU A 185 13.67 -4.30 -11.91
N GLU A 186 13.60 -4.29 -13.24
CA GLU A 186 13.43 -3.05 -14.04
C GLU A 186 12.15 -2.30 -13.64
N ALA A 187 11.03 -3.02 -13.56
CA ALA A 187 9.76 -2.44 -13.13
C ALA A 187 9.80 -1.93 -11.68
N HIS A 188 10.54 -2.62 -10.79
CA HIS A 188 10.80 -2.14 -9.43
C HIS A 188 11.57 -0.83 -9.43
N GLN A 189 12.64 -0.74 -10.22
CA GLN A 189 13.47 0.46 -10.31
C GLN A 189 12.69 1.66 -10.86
N ASP A 190 11.93 1.46 -11.94
CA ASP A 190 11.07 2.51 -12.49
C ASP A 190 10.03 2.99 -11.47
N LEU A 191 9.35 2.06 -10.77
CA LEU A 191 8.34 2.44 -9.79
C LEU A 191 8.96 3.12 -8.56
N TYR A 192 10.10 2.66 -8.06
CA TYR A 192 10.80 3.32 -6.95
C TYR A 192 11.25 4.73 -7.34
N GLY A 193 11.71 4.91 -8.58
CA GLY A 193 12.04 6.23 -9.13
C GLY A 193 10.82 7.15 -9.16
N ARG A 194 9.67 6.67 -9.69
CA ARG A 194 8.43 7.46 -9.75
C ARG A 194 7.83 7.76 -8.38
N CYS A 195 7.95 6.84 -7.43
CA CYS A 195 7.41 6.98 -6.08
C CYS A 195 8.40 7.59 -5.09
N HIS A 196 9.58 8.03 -5.55
CA HIS A 196 10.63 8.61 -4.72
C HIS A 196 10.91 7.78 -3.45
N VAL A 197 11.00 6.46 -3.58
CA VAL A 197 11.37 5.60 -2.45
C VAL A 197 12.86 5.78 -2.20
N ASP A 198 13.26 6.12 -0.97
CA ASP A 198 14.68 6.29 -0.65
C ASP A 198 15.41 4.97 -0.91
N SER A 199 16.27 4.98 -1.93
CA SER A 199 16.90 3.79 -2.47
C SER A 199 18.06 3.39 -1.59
N THR A 200 17.81 3.03 -0.34
CA THR A 200 18.78 2.23 0.40
C THR A 200 18.92 0.92 -0.36
N MET A 201 20.11 0.70 -0.93
CA MET A 201 20.47 -0.44 -1.77
C MET A 201 20.04 -1.79 -1.16
N ALA A 202 19.87 -1.86 0.17
CA ALA A 202 19.40 -3.04 0.90
C ALA A 202 18.10 -3.65 0.36
N ASN A 203 17.07 -2.87 0.03
CA ASN A 203 15.77 -3.41 -0.39
C ASN A 203 15.77 -3.94 -1.83
N PHE A 204 16.52 -3.30 -2.72
CA PHE A 204 16.77 -3.83 -4.07
C PHE A 204 17.62 -5.12 -3.99
N THR A 205 18.58 -5.15 -3.06
CA THR A 205 19.40 -6.35 -2.82
C THR A 205 18.54 -7.52 -2.33
N ILE A 206 17.54 -7.29 -1.46
CA ILE A 206 16.59 -8.33 -1.04
C ILE A 206 15.78 -8.87 -2.23
N ALA A 207 15.30 -8.01 -3.13
CA ALA A 207 14.60 -8.47 -4.33
C ALA A 207 15.52 -9.32 -5.23
N GLN A 208 16.78 -8.90 -5.39
CA GLN A 208 17.79 -9.62 -6.15
C GLN A 208 18.16 -10.98 -5.53
N MET A 209 18.30 -11.05 -4.20
CA MET A 209 18.53 -12.32 -3.47
C MET A 209 17.33 -13.27 -3.62
N ARG A 210 16.10 -12.78 -3.50
CA ARG A 210 14.90 -13.60 -3.70
C ARG A 210 14.72 -14.05 -5.16
N CYS A 211 15.29 -13.32 -6.12
CA CYS A 211 15.33 -13.67 -7.54
C CYS A 211 16.33 -14.81 -7.85
N SER A 212 17.40 -14.96 -7.07
CA SER A 212 18.37 -16.06 -7.26
C SER A 212 17.76 -17.42 -6.90
N GLY A 213 16.81 -17.44 -5.97
CA GLY A 213 16.17 -18.63 -5.45
C GLY A 213 16.97 -19.34 -4.36
N GLU A 214 18.09 -18.77 -3.92
CA GLU A 214 18.91 -19.28 -2.82
C GLU A 214 18.34 -18.93 -1.43
N ASP A 215 17.44 -17.94 -1.39
CA ASP A 215 16.77 -17.49 -0.17
C ASP A 215 15.59 -18.39 0.25
N ALA A 216 15.30 -18.41 1.55
CA ALA A 216 14.18 -19.16 2.13
C ALA A 216 12.78 -18.74 1.61
N GLN A 217 12.67 -17.60 0.94
CA GLN A 217 11.43 -17.12 0.34
C GLN A 217 11.65 -16.69 -1.11
N PRO A 218 11.46 -17.59 -2.11
CA PRO A 218 11.63 -17.24 -3.51
C PRO A 218 10.64 -16.15 -3.93
N LEU A 219 11.07 -15.25 -4.81
CA LEU A 219 10.22 -14.18 -5.33
C LEU A 219 9.11 -14.73 -6.24
N ILE A 220 9.48 -15.70 -7.08
CA ILE A 220 8.55 -16.42 -7.95
C ILE A 220 7.97 -17.60 -7.15
N LYS A 221 6.73 -17.43 -6.66
CA LYS A 221 6.04 -18.45 -5.86
C LYS A 221 5.01 -19.21 -6.67
N LEU A 222 4.78 -20.48 -6.32
CA LEU A 222 3.73 -21.28 -6.96
C LEU A 222 2.35 -20.63 -6.85
N ARG A 223 2.09 -19.90 -5.75
CA ARG A 223 0.85 -19.14 -5.56
C ARG A 223 0.59 -18.13 -6.69
N ALA A 224 1.61 -17.49 -7.27
CA ALA A 224 1.43 -16.54 -8.35
C ALA A 224 0.94 -17.23 -9.63
N PHE A 225 1.57 -18.35 -10.01
CA PHE A 225 1.13 -19.17 -11.14
C PHE A 225 -0.25 -19.79 -10.92
N PHE A 226 -0.51 -20.28 -9.71
CA PHE A 226 -1.81 -20.78 -9.33
C PHE A 226 -2.87 -19.68 -9.49
N SER A 227 -2.64 -18.50 -8.92
CA SER A 227 -3.56 -17.36 -9.04
C SER A 227 -3.80 -16.96 -10.50
N ARG A 228 -2.78 -17.08 -11.37
CA ARG A 228 -2.85 -16.72 -12.78
C ARG A 228 -3.61 -17.73 -13.65
N PHE A 229 -3.38 -19.03 -13.45
CA PHE A 229 -3.75 -20.08 -14.41
C PHE A 229 -4.78 -21.09 -13.91
N SER A 230 -5.12 -21.08 -12.61
CA SER A 230 -6.13 -22.00 -12.05
C SER A 230 -7.57 -21.49 -12.15
N ARG A 231 -7.80 -20.37 -12.85
CA ARG A 231 -9.12 -19.77 -13.02
C ARG A 231 -9.88 -20.40 -14.19
N ASN A 232 -11.20 -20.27 -14.17
CA ASN A 232 -12.08 -20.80 -15.23
C ASN A 232 -11.88 -20.13 -16.60
N CYS A 233 -11.33 -18.92 -16.61
CA CYS A 233 -10.91 -18.23 -17.83
C CYS A 233 -9.39 -18.08 -17.82
N GLN A 234 -8.76 -18.19 -19.00
CA GLN A 234 -7.32 -18.04 -19.19
C GLN A 234 -6.50 -19.16 -18.54
N THR A 235 -6.72 -20.38 -19.01
CA THR A 235 -6.00 -21.57 -18.52
C THR A 235 -4.54 -21.58 -18.97
N LEU A 236 -3.69 -22.36 -18.29
CA LEU A 236 -2.30 -22.54 -18.71
C LEU A 236 -2.21 -23.09 -20.15
N ALA A 237 -3.12 -23.98 -20.53
CA ALA A 237 -3.15 -24.57 -21.87
C ALA A 237 -3.44 -23.50 -22.94
N GLU A 238 -4.42 -22.63 -22.69
CA GLU A 238 -4.73 -21.50 -23.57
C GLU A 238 -3.56 -20.52 -23.70
N PHE A 239 -2.90 -20.22 -22.57
CA PHE A 239 -1.71 -19.36 -22.55
C PHE A 239 -0.56 -19.96 -23.38
N TYR A 240 -0.33 -21.27 -23.26
CA TYR A 240 0.69 -21.97 -24.04
C TYR A 240 0.37 -21.99 -25.55
N GLN A 241 -0.91 -22.09 -25.92
CA GLN A 241 -1.32 -22.18 -27.32
C GLN A 241 -1.44 -20.81 -28.01
N HIS A 242 -1.92 -19.78 -27.31
CA HIS A 242 -2.12 -18.44 -27.87
C HIS A 242 -0.88 -17.53 -27.77
N GLY A 243 0.09 -17.88 -26.93
CA GLY A 243 1.25 -17.02 -26.64
C GLY A 243 2.30 -16.88 -27.73
N ASN A 244 2.09 -17.38 -28.96
CA ASN A 244 3.12 -17.44 -30.02
C ASN A 244 4.49 -17.96 -29.48
N LEU A 245 4.45 -19.03 -28.66
CA LEU A 245 5.63 -19.71 -28.12
C LEU A 245 6.46 -20.43 -29.21
N TYR A 246 6.12 -20.28 -30.49
CA TYR A 246 6.90 -20.81 -31.61
C TYR A 246 8.25 -20.08 -31.77
N ASP A 247 8.35 -18.80 -31.36
CA ASP A 247 9.57 -17.99 -31.50
C ASP A 247 10.13 -17.43 -30.18
N SER A 248 9.40 -17.55 -29.05
CA SER A 248 9.80 -16.99 -27.74
C SER A 248 9.81 -18.02 -26.62
N HIS A 249 10.72 -17.87 -25.66
CA HIS A 249 10.78 -18.75 -24.49
C HIS A 249 9.64 -18.44 -23.51
N LEU A 250 9.14 -19.45 -22.77
CA LEU A 250 8.08 -19.29 -21.77
C LEU A 250 8.34 -18.15 -20.76
N GLY A 251 9.61 -17.94 -20.39
CA GLY A 251 10.00 -16.84 -19.50
C GLY A 251 9.70 -15.46 -20.06
N GLU A 252 9.86 -15.27 -21.37
CA GLU A 252 9.59 -14.00 -22.04
C GLU A 252 8.09 -13.73 -22.16
N ALA A 253 7.30 -14.76 -22.49
CA ALA A 253 5.84 -14.68 -22.50
C ALA A 253 5.29 -14.31 -21.11
N LEU A 254 5.85 -14.90 -20.04
CA LEU A 254 5.48 -14.56 -18.67
C LEU A 254 5.95 -13.15 -18.26
N ALA A 255 7.13 -12.73 -18.68
CA ALA A 255 7.66 -11.39 -18.40
C ALA A 255 6.85 -10.28 -19.09
N ASN A 256 6.22 -10.58 -20.22
CA ASN A 256 5.35 -9.66 -20.96
C ASN A 256 3.88 -9.71 -20.48
N ASP A 257 3.47 -10.71 -19.69
CA ASP A 257 2.12 -10.79 -19.15
C ASP A 257 1.95 -9.85 -17.94
N THR A 258 1.28 -8.72 -18.17
CA THR A 258 1.03 -7.69 -17.15
C THR A 258 0.30 -8.24 -15.93
N VAL A 259 -0.61 -9.21 -16.13
CA VAL A 259 -1.38 -9.83 -15.05
C VAL A 259 -0.48 -10.65 -14.14
N PHE A 260 0.38 -11.50 -14.72
CA PHE A 260 1.34 -12.29 -13.96
C PHE A 260 2.38 -11.41 -13.24
N MET A 261 2.93 -10.40 -13.92
CA MET A 261 3.91 -9.48 -13.32
C MET A 261 3.33 -8.69 -12.13
N ASN A 262 2.06 -8.30 -12.20
CA ASN A 262 1.36 -7.67 -11.08
C ASN A 262 1.14 -8.62 -9.90
N MET A 263 1.05 -9.93 -10.11
CA MET A 263 0.96 -10.89 -8.99
C MET A 263 2.29 -11.03 -8.24
N LEU A 264 3.42 -10.78 -8.91
CA LEU A 264 4.75 -10.78 -8.31
C LEU A 264 5.07 -9.46 -7.59
N SER A 265 4.32 -8.38 -7.84
CA SER A 265 4.57 -7.04 -7.29
C SER A 265 4.07 -6.83 -5.85
N GLY A 266 3.53 -7.85 -5.18
CA GLY A 266 3.00 -7.71 -3.81
C GLY A 266 4.02 -7.18 -2.80
N ASN A 267 5.30 -7.52 -2.96
CA ASN A 267 6.38 -6.95 -2.16
C ASN A 267 6.64 -5.48 -2.52
N ILE A 268 6.58 -5.13 -3.80
CA ILE A 268 6.71 -3.73 -4.28
C ILE A 268 5.64 -2.85 -3.65
N LYS A 269 4.38 -3.31 -3.70
CA LYS A 269 3.25 -2.55 -3.15
C LYS A 269 3.48 -2.23 -1.69
N ARG A 270 3.93 -3.20 -0.89
CA ARG A 270 4.24 -2.99 0.52
C ARG A 270 5.38 -1.99 0.70
N THR A 271 6.49 -2.15 -0.01
CA THR A 271 7.66 -1.27 0.12
C THR A 271 7.38 0.16 -0.34
N VAL A 272 6.63 0.34 -1.43
CA VAL A 272 6.20 1.67 -1.88
C VAL A 272 5.29 2.32 -0.84
N ILE A 273 4.33 1.59 -0.29
CA ILE A 273 3.45 2.15 0.75
C ILE A 273 4.25 2.59 1.98
N SER A 274 5.24 1.80 2.42
CA SER A 274 5.96 2.07 3.67
C SER A 274 7.12 3.05 3.54
N TYR A 275 7.70 3.22 2.35
CA TYR A 275 8.94 4.00 2.16
C TYR A 275 8.89 5.06 1.05
N SER A 276 7.75 5.21 0.38
CA SER A 276 7.60 6.27 -0.60
C SER A 276 7.73 7.62 0.09
N LEU A 277 8.56 8.50 -0.47
CA LEU A 277 8.55 9.93 -0.14
C LEU A 277 7.42 10.65 -0.88
N LEU A 278 6.54 9.97 -1.61
CA LEU A 278 5.40 10.60 -2.29
C LEU A 278 4.42 11.23 -1.28
N PRO A 279 4.07 10.60 -0.14
CA PRO A 279 3.41 11.29 0.97
C PRO A 279 4.21 12.50 1.44
N HIS A 280 5.54 12.40 1.56
CA HIS A 280 6.42 13.52 1.92
C HIS A 280 6.43 14.65 0.84
N LEU A 281 6.33 14.33 -0.44
CA LEU A 281 6.27 15.29 -1.54
C LEU A 281 4.89 15.93 -1.66
N VAL A 282 3.83 15.18 -1.37
CA VAL A 282 2.46 15.68 -1.18
C VAL A 282 2.39 16.57 0.08
N LEU A 283 3.17 16.25 1.13
CA LEU A 283 3.41 17.07 2.32
C LEU A 283 4.01 18.44 1.96
N LYS A 284 4.74 18.55 0.84
CA LYS A 284 5.31 19.82 0.38
C LYS A 284 4.29 20.68 -0.38
N THR A 285 3.00 20.47 -0.14
CA THR A 285 1.95 21.37 -0.61
C THR A 285 1.80 22.54 0.36
N ARG A 286 1.63 23.74 -0.20
CA ARG A 286 1.45 24.99 0.55
C ARG A 286 0.33 24.92 1.60
N LEU A 287 -0.72 24.15 1.32
CA LEU A 287 -1.84 23.90 2.23
C LEU A 287 -1.40 23.19 3.51
N LEU A 288 -0.49 22.21 3.42
CA LEU A 288 0.02 21.50 4.59
C LEU A 288 0.86 22.42 5.46
N LEU A 289 1.74 23.24 4.87
CA LEU A 289 2.51 24.24 5.63
C LEU A 289 1.63 25.31 6.29
N GLN A 290 0.53 25.72 5.65
CA GLN A 290 -0.41 26.68 6.23
C GLN A 290 -1.20 26.11 7.42
N HIS A 291 -1.61 24.84 7.35
CA HIS A 291 -2.43 24.21 8.41
C HIS A 291 -1.60 23.44 9.46
N PHE A 292 -0.28 23.26 9.23
CA PHE A 292 0.63 22.59 10.15
C PHE A 292 0.60 23.16 11.58
N PRO A 293 0.63 24.50 11.79
CA PRO A 293 0.54 25.06 13.13
C PRO A 293 -0.77 24.71 13.85
N LEU A 294 -1.88 24.60 13.12
CA LEU A 294 -3.19 24.26 13.70
C LEU A 294 -3.21 22.80 14.17
N ALA A 295 -2.72 21.88 13.33
CA ALA A 295 -2.59 20.48 13.68
C ALA A 295 -1.65 20.28 14.88
N ALA A 296 -0.51 20.98 14.90
CA ALA A 296 0.44 20.92 16.01
C ALA A 296 -0.15 21.34 17.35
N ILE A 297 -0.99 22.40 17.38
CA ILE A 297 -1.63 22.88 18.62
C ILE A 297 -2.70 21.89 19.10
N LYS A 298 -3.56 21.38 18.21
CA LYS A 298 -4.56 20.38 18.59
C LYS A 298 -3.90 19.11 19.12
N LEU A 299 -2.85 18.63 18.44
CA LEU A 299 -2.14 17.43 18.86
C LEU A 299 -1.40 17.62 20.19
N LYS A 300 -0.83 18.81 20.43
CA LYS A 300 -0.28 19.19 21.75
C LYS A 300 -1.35 19.07 22.84
N GLN A 301 -2.55 19.63 22.62
CA GLN A 301 -3.64 19.55 23.61
C GLN A 301 -4.07 18.11 23.88
N MET A 302 -4.14 17.27 22.85
CA MET A 302 -4.44 15.83 23.00
C MET A 302 -3.38 15.12 23.86
N ILE A 303 -2.08 15.37 23.60
CA ILE A 303 -0.98 14.76 24.36
C ILE A 303 -0.95 15.27 25.80
N GLU A 304 -1.15 16.57 26.03
CA GLU A 304 -1.19 17.15 27.39
C GLU A 304 -2.40 16.64 28.19
N ASN A 305 -3.57 16.49 27.55
CA ASN A 305 -4.75 15.92 28.19
C ASN A 305 -4.54 14.43 28.51
N GLY A 306 -3.93 13.66 27.60
CA GLY A 306 -3.53 12.27 27.88
C GLY A 306 -2.54 12.18 29.06
N ARG A 307 -1.59 13.11 29.16
CA ARG A 307 -0.65 13.16 30.30
C ARG A 307 -1.36 13.45 31.63
N LYS A 308 -2.33 14.37 31.62
CA LYS A 308 -3.14 14.70 32.82
C LYS A 308 -4.03 13.53 33.26
N CYS A 309 -4.64 12.80 32.31
CA CYS A 309 -5.39 11.57 32.63
C CYS A 309 -4.46 10.53 33.29
N ARG A 310 -3.22 10.36 32.81
CA ARG A 310 -2.22 9.46 33.42
C ARG A 310 -1.82 9.87 34.84
N GLU A 311 -1.55 11.17 35.06
CA GLU A 311 -1.21 11.67 36.40
C GLU A 311 -2.34 11.39 37.40
N ASN A 312 -3.59 11.63 36.99
CA ASN A 312 -4.79 11.34 37.81
C ASN A 312 -5.00 9.82 38.06
N ASP A 313 -4.81 8.97 37.05
CA ASP A 313 -4.90 7.50 37.23
C ASP A 313 -3.81 6.98 38.18
N SER A 314 -2.60 7.55 38.10
CA SER A 314 -1.50 7.18 38.99
C SER A 314 -1.70 7.65 40.44
N GLU A 315 -2.37 8.79 40.67
CA GLU A 315 -2.80 9.22 42.00
C GLU A 315 -3.92 8.33 42.56
N HIS A 316 -4.88 7.92 41.73
CA HIS A 316 -5.96 7.01 42.14
C HIS A 316 -5.44 5.60 42.53
N ILE A 317 -4.47 5.05 41.79
CA ILE A 317 -3.86 3.75 42.11
C ILE A 317 -3.04 3.82 43.41
N ASN A 318 -2.38 4.95 43.68
CA ASN A 318 -1.63 5.16 44.92
C ASN A 318 -2.53 5.44 46.14
N LEU A 319 -3.72 6.00 45.96
CA LEU A 319 -4.71 6.14 47.03
C LEU A 319 -5.39 4.80 47.38
N GLU A 320 -5.71 3.96 46.40
CA GLU A 320 -6.32 2.65 46.64
C GLU A 320 -5.38 1.64 47.33
N THR A 321 -4.05 1.83 47.19
CA THR A 321 -3.07 1.03 47.94
C THR A 321 -2.77 1.56 49.34
N ALA A 322 -3.15 2.80 49.66
CA ALA A 322 -2.97 3.38 50.99
C ALA A 322 -4.21 3.21 51.90
N ASP A 323 -5.42 3.18 51.35
CA ASP A 323 -6.67 3.16 52.14
C ASP A 323 -7.38 1.80 52.14
N SER A 324 -6.64 0.74 52.51
CA SER A 324 -7.25 -0.52 52.97
C SER A 324 -7.51 -0.55 54.48
N SER A 325 -7.71 0.61 55.11
CA SER A 325 -8.29 0.71 56.47
C SER A 325 -8.77 2.13 56.82
N ASN A 326 -9.93 2.55 56.34
CA ASN A 326 -11.04 3.06 57.17
C ASN A 326 -12.10 3.81 56.35
N SER A 327 -13.34 3.58 56.74
CA SER A 327 -14.56 4.10 56.15
C SER A 327 -14.76 5.60 56.32
N SER A 328 -15.52 6.15 55.36
CA SER A 328 -16.40 7.32 55.43
C SER A 328 -15.77 8.69 55.72
N ASN A 329 -15.63 9.52 54.68
CA ASN A 329 -16.37 10.78 54.59
C ASN A 329 -16.33 11.38 53.18
N PHE A 330 -17.49 11.88 52.80
CA PHE A 330 -17.82 12.58 51.57
C PHE A 330 -17.18 13.97 51.59
N SER A 331 -16.43 14.33 50.54
CA SER A 331 -16.15 15.72 50.19
C SER A 331 -16.03 15.87 48.68
N ASP A 332 -16.88 16.76 48.16
CA ASP A 332 -16.96 17.21 46.78
C ASP A 332 -15.59 17.50 46.17
N HIS A 333 -15.19 16.69 45.18
CA HIS A 333 -14.23 17.10 44.17
C HIS A 333 -14.90 17.04 42.80
N ASN A 334 -14.88 18.19 42.12
CA ASN A 334 -15.36 18.38 40.76
C ASN A 334 -14.91 17.22 39.86
N ILE A 335 -15.85 16.35 39.52
CA ILE A 335 -15.71 15.37 38.45
C ILE A 335 -15.68 16.19 37.16
N THR A 336 -14.48 16.53 36.69
CA THR A 336 -14.27 16.83 35.27
C THR A 336 -14.80 15.63 34.50
N SER A 337 -15.74 15.90 33.61
CA SER A 337 -16.53 14.92 32.87
C SER A 337 -15.67 13.78 32.29
N ASP A 338 -16.05 12.56 32.66
CA ASP A 338 -15.57 11.24 32.21
C ASP A 338 -15.61 11.02 30.68
N GLU A 339 -15.97 12.05 29.89
CA GLU A 339 -15.93 12.06 28.42
C GLU A 339 -14.58 12.51 27.84
N ASP A 340 -13.75 13.26 28.60
CA ASP A 340 -12.47 13.80 28.10
C ASP A 340 -11.31 12.77 28.10
N CYS A 341 -11.41 11.68 28.87
CA CYS A 341 -10.38 10.63 28.94
C CYS A 341 -10.72 9.38 28.09
N ARG A 342 -11.32 9.56 26.90
CA ARG A 342 -11.63 8.46 25.97
C ARG A 342 -10.49 8.09 25.01
N LEU A 343 -9.24 8.45 25.28
CA LEU A 343 -8.08 7.92 24.53
C LEU A 343 -7.40 6.79 25.30
N LYS A 344 -7.83 5.56 25.01
CA LYS A 344 -7.37 4.32 25.67
C LYS A 344 -6.11 3.70 25.03
N ASN A 345 -5.47 4.39 24.08
CA ASN A 345 -4.39 3.83 23.23
C ASN A 345 -3.15 4.75 23.18
N ILE A 346 -2.85 5.49 24.26
CA ILE A 346 -1.60 6.25 24.43
C ILE A 346 -0.80 5.63 25.59
N ASP A 347 -0.71 4.29 25.63
CA ASP A 347 -0.12 3.61 26.78
C ASP A 347 1.42 3.62 26.75
N ASP A 348 2.07 3.93 25.62
CA ASP A 348 3.54 3.83 25.47
C ASP A 348 4.21 4.96 24.64
N ILE A 349 3.84 6.23 24.82
CA ILE A 349 4.63 7.34 24.22
C ILE A 349 5.94 7.54 25.02
N ASN A 350 7.09 7.42 24.34
CA ASN A 350 8.41 7.79 24.85
C ASN A 350 8.44 9.27 25.31
N SER A 351 9.00 9.55 26.49
CA SER A 351 9.04 10.91 27.06
C SER A 351 9.69 11.95 26.15
N ASP A 352 10.73 11.54 25.43
CA ASP A 352 11.52 12.42 24.57
C ASP A 352 10.72 12.87 23.32
N THR A 353 9.92 11.97 22.75
CA THR A 353 9.06 12.30 21.60
C THR A 353 7.90 13.20 22.02
N ALA A 354 7.32 12.98 23.20
CA ALA A 354 6.26 13.82 23.77
C ALA A 354 6.72 15.27 23.98
N ASP A 355 7.95 15.46 24.50
CA ASP A 355 8.53 16.80 24.71
C ASP A 355 8.75 17.56 23.40
N ASP A 356 9.05 16.86 22.31
CA ASP A 356 9.20 17.48 20.99
C ASP A 356 7.84 17.94 20.42
N PHE A 357 6.75 17.21 20.64
CA PHE A 357 5.40 17.68 20.28
C PHE A 357 5.02 18.95 21.05
N VAL A 358 5.33 19.01 22.35
CA VAL A 358 5.04 20.18 23.20
C VAL A 358 5.79 21.41 22.70
N LYS A 359 7.10 21.29 22.42
CA LYS A 359 7.91 22.39 21.86
C LYS A 359 7.39 22.89 20.51
N ILE A 360 7.06 21.98 19.60
CA ILE A 360 6.51 22.35 18.28
C ILE A 360 5.17 23.06 18.45
N GLY A 361 4.31 22.57 19.34
CA GLY A 361 3.02 23.19 19.65
C GLY A 361 3.15 24.60 20.26
N GLU A 362 4.13 24.85 21.13
CA GLU A 362 4.38 26.19 21.69
C GLU A 362 4.85 27.20 20.64
N HIS A 363 5.76 26.79 19.76
CA HIS A 363 6.19 27.63 18.65
C HIS A 363 5.04 27.92 17.67
N ALA A 364 4.20 26.93 17.39
CA ALA A 364 3.01 27.10 16.57
C ALA A 364 2.01 28.08 17.20
N ALA A 365 1.76 27.98 18.52
CA ALA A 365 0.86 28.88 19.24
C ALA A 365 1.35 30.34 19.21
N LEU A 366 2.66 30.57 19.39
CA LEU A 366 3.25 31.90 19.27
C LEU A 366 3.07 32.46 17.86
N GLY A 367 3.29 31.64 16.83
CA GLY A 367 3.06 32.03 15.43
C GLY A 367 1.63 32.48 15.18
N ILE A 368 0.65 31.69 15.64
CA ILE A 368 -0.78 32.03 15.47
C ILE A 368 -1.15 33.31 16.24
N PHE A 369 -0.60 33.52 17.44
CA PHE A 369 -0.83 34.74 18.19
C PHE A 369 -0.37 36.00 17.42
N ILE A 370 0.82 35.93 16.80
CA ILE A 370 1.34 37.01 15.96
C ILE A 370 0.42 37.25 14.76
N GLU A 371 -0.04 36.19 14.09
CA GLU A 371 -0.98 36.29 12.96
C GLU A 371 -2.32 36.93 13.35
N ILE A 372 -2.89 36.57 14.50
CA ILE A 372 -4.12 37.18 15.02
C ILE A 372 -3.93 38.68 15.29
N LEU A 373 -2.78 39.06 15.87
CA LEU A 373 -2.45 40.47 16.12
C LEU A 373 -2.33 41.26 14.81
N LEU A 374 -1.65 40.69 13.81
CA LEU A 374 -1.54 41.28 12.47
C LEU A 374 -2.91 41.40 11.79
N LEU A 375 -3.76 40.37 11.88
CA LEU A 375 -5.12 40.41 11.38
C LEU A 375 -5.94 41.52 12.05
N GLY A 376 -5.81 41.68 13.37
CA GLY A 376 -6.41 42.79 14.12
C GLY A 376 -5.98 44.16 13.61
N ALA A 377 -4.69 44.33 13.31
CA ALA A 377 -4.16 45.56 12.72
C ALA A 377 -4.73 45.82 11.31
N VAL A 378 -4.87 44.79 10.48
CA VAL A 378 -5.48 44.89 9.14
C VAL A 378 -6.95 45.27 9.24
N VAL A 379 -7.72 44.66 10.14
CA VAL A 379 -9.13 45.00 10.37
C VAL A 379 -9.27 46.45 10.84
N PHE A 380 -8.45 46.86 11.81
CA PHE A 380 -8.44 48.25 12.30
C PHE A 380 -8.15 49.24 11.17
N ASN A 381 -7.10 48.99 10.37
CA ASN A 381 -6.75 49.82 9.22
C ASN A 381 -7.88 49.87 8.18
N THR A 382 -8.56 48.76 7.94
CA THR A 382 -9.67 48.66 6.98
C THR A 382 -10.88 49.46 7.44
N VAL A 383 -11.23 49.39 8.73
CA VAL A 383 -12.31 50.19 9.31
C VAL A 383 -11.96 51.68 9.27
N PHE A 384 -10.75 52.05 9.69
CA PHE A 384 -10.29 53.44 9.68
C PHE A 384 -10.29 54.03 8.26
N LEU A 385 -9.74 53.29 7.28
CA LEU A 385 -9.71 53.71 5.88
C LEU A 385 -11.12 53.83 5.28
N SER A 386 -12.05 52.95 5.67
CA SER A 386 -13.46 53.03 5.26
C SER A 386 -14.15 54.28 5.79
N ILE A 387 -13.90 54.65 7.06
CA ILE A 387 -14.41 55.88 7.67
C ILE A 387 -13.86 57.11 6.96
N LEU A 388 -12.54 57.16 6.74
CA LEU A 388 -11.89 58.27 6.03
C LEU A 388 -12.42 58.42 4.60
N LEU A 389 -12.57 57.31 3.88
CA LEU A 389 -13.12 57.32 2.52
C LEU A 389 -14.55 57.88 2.52
N HIS A 390 -15.39 57.47 3.47
CA HIS A 390 -16.76 57.96 3.56
C HIS A 390 -16.81 59.48 3.78
N GLN A 391 -15.95 60.02 4.65
CA GLN A 391 -15.89 61.45 4.95
C GLN A 391 -15.30 62.31 3.82
N THR A 392 -14.43 61.73 2.99
CA THR A 392 -13.64 62.48 1.99
C THR A 392 -14.03 62.19 0.54
N LYS A 393 -14.99 61.30 0.29
CA LYS A 393 -15.39 60.83 -1.05
C LYS A 393 -15.69 61.96 -2.04
N ASP A 394 -16.29 63.06 -1.58
CA ASP A 394 -16.71 64.17 -2.46
C ASP A 394 -15.54 65.06 -2.89
N LYS A 395 -14.38 64.93 -2.23
CA LYS A 395 -13.15 65.71 -2.49
C LYS A 395 -12.07 64.92 -3.24
N LEU A 396 -12.23 63.61 -3.38
CA LEU A 396 -11.22 62.71 -3.95
C LEU A 396 -11.41 62.49 -5.46
N SER A 397 -10.32 62.25 -6.17
CA SER A 397 -10.38 61.85 -7.58
C SER A 397 -10.95 60.43 -7.72
N THR A 398 -11.66 60.14 -8.81
CA THR A 398 -12.21 58.78 -9.04
C THR A 398 -11.12 57.71 -9.06
N ALA A 399 -9.92 58.02 -9.55
CA ALA A 399 -8.80 57.07 -9.56
C ALA A 399 -8.33 56.73 -8.13
N THR A 400 -8.27 57.73 -7.24
CA THR A 400 -7.91 57.53 -5.83
C THR A 400 -8.97 56.71 -5.10
N ILE A 401 -10.25 56.96 -5.37
CA ILE A 401 -11.37 56.19 -4.78
C ILE A 401 -11.29 54.72 -5.20
N LEU A 402 -11.06 54.43 -6.49
CA LEU A 402 -10.93 53.05 -6.98
C LEU A 402 -9.69 52.33 -6.40
N PHE A 403 -8.61 53.06 -6.18
CA PHE A 403 -7.41 52.51 -5.54
C PHE A 403 -7.66 52.17 -4.06
N ILE A 404 -8.28 53.08 -3.31
CA ILE A 404 -8.66 52.82 -1.91
C ILE A 404 -9.64 51.63 -1.85
N PHE A 405 -10.60 51.57 -2.77
CA PHE A 405 -11.51 50.43 -2.89
C PHE A 405 -10.76 49.12 -3.18
N ASN A 406 -9.73 49.15 -4.02
CA ASN A 406 -8.91 47.97 -4.33
C ASN A 406 -8.21 47.42 -3.08
N ILE A 407 -7.65 48.30 -2.24
CA ILE A 407 -7.04 47.92 -0.96
C ILE A 407 -8.11 47.37 -0.01
N LEU A 408 -9.25 48.06 0.14
CA LEU A 408 -10.33 47.63 1.03
C LEU A 408 -10.89 46.26 0.62
N PHE A 409 -11.09 46.03 -0.69
CA PHE A 409 -11.57 44.76 -1.21
C PHE A 409 -10.54 43.64 -1.01
N SER A 410 -9.26 43.91 -1.26
CA SER A 410 -8.18 42.94 -1.00
C SER A 410 -8.07 42.59 0.49
N ASN A 411 -8.19 43.58 1.38
CA ASN A 411 -8.21 43.35 2.83
C ASN A 411 -9.45 42.55 3.28
N ALA A 412 -10.62 42.80 2.68
CA ALA A 412 -11.82 42.04 2.97
C ALA A 412 -11.67 40.56 2.57
N LEU A 413 -11.09 40.28 1.39
CA LEU A 413 -10.77 38.92 0.94
C LEU A 413 -9.73 38.25 1.85
N PHE A 414 -8.73 38.99 2.31
CA PHE A 414 -7.73 38.52 3.27
C PHE A 414 -8.39 38.09 4.58
N VAL A 415 -9.24 38.94 5.16
CA VAL A 415 -9.98 38.63 6.40
C VAL A 415 -10.89 37.41 6.19
N ALA A 416 -11.60 37.34 5.07
CA ALA A 416 -12.47 36.19 4.75
C ALA A 416 -11.67 34.87 4.65
N SER A 417 -10.47 34.90 4.06
CA SER A 417 -9.58 33.73 4.01
C SER A 417 -9.18 33.26 5.42
N PHE A 418 -8.78 34.17 6.30
CA PHE A 418 -8.42 33.83 7.68
C PHE A 418 -9.61 33.33 8.51
N VAL A 419 -10.82 33.83 8.28
CA VAL A 419 -12.04 33.27 8.90
C VAL A 419 -12.26 31.83 8.46
N CYS A 420 -12.05 31.52 7.18
CA CYS A 420 -12.14 30.14 6.69
C CYS A 420 -11.08 29.24 7.35
N MET A 421 -9.83 29.71 7.45
CA MET A 421 -8.72 28.98 8.09
C MET A 421 -8.95 28.75 9.58
N PHE A 422 -9.37 29.78 10.33
CA PHE A 422 -9.60 29.65 11.77
C PHE A 422 -10.90 28.94 12.13
N SER A 423 -11.83 28.76 11.19
CA SER A 423 -13.02 27.94 11.45
C SER A 423 -12.66 26.48 11.81
N ASP A 424 -11.49 25.99 11.41
CA ASP A 424 -10.98 24.67 11.78
C ASP A 424 -10.62 24.53 13.28
N PHE A 425 -10.40 25.65 13.98
CA PHE A 425 -10.22 25.62 15.45
C PHE A 425 -11.50 25.25 16.19
N TYR A 426 -12.67 25.58 15.63
CA TYR A 426 -13.96 25.42 16.30
C TYR A 426 -14.63 24.08 16.02
N VAL A 427 -14.10 23.29 15.08
CA VAL A 427 -14.54 21.92 14.82
C VAL A 427 -13.77 21.00 15.76
N GLU A 428 -14.49 20.32 16.66
CA GLU A 428 -13.92 19.41 17.68
C GLU A 428 -13.42 18.07 17.14
N ASP A 429 -13.64 17.78 15.85
CA ASP A 429 -13.18 16.53 15.24
C ASP A 429 -11.65 16.43 15.29
N ALA A 430 -11.16 15.30 15.81
CA ALA A 430 -9.75 14.99 15.88
C ALA A 430 -9.17 14.81 14.47
N TYR A 431 -7.92 15.26 14.27
CA TYR A 431 -7.14 15.00 13.06
C TYR A 431 -6.73 13.52 12.99
N GLY A 432 -7.70 12.63 12.74
CA GLY A 432 -7.49 11.17 12.66
C GLY A 432 -7.07 10.51 13.98
N GLU A 433 -7.17 9.18 14.03
CA GLU A 433 -6.62 8.39 15.14
C GLU A 433 -5.12 8.15 14.89
N VAL A 434 -4.26 8.54 15.84
CA VAL A 434 -2.83 8.24 15.77
C VAL A 434 -2.60 6.83 16.29
N THR A 435 -2.03 5.95 15.46
CA THR A 435 -1.78 4.54 15.82
C THR A 435 -0.43 4.37 16.54
N GLU A 436 -0.35 3.44 17.50
CA GLU A 436 0.85 3.17 18.32
C GLU A 436 2.13 2.90 17.49
N ASP A 437 2.00 2.26 16.33
CA ASP A 437 3.12 1.94 15.44
C ASP A 437 3.83 3.19 14.88
N GLN A 438 3.15 4.34 14.79
CA GLN A 438 3.71 5.58 14.25
C GLN A 438 4.64 6.31 15.23
N PHE A 439 4.43 6.16 16.54
CA PHE A 439 5.20 6.87 17.57
C PHE A 439 6.63 6.32 17.78
N TYR A 440 6.89 5.07 17.39
CA TYR A 440 8.18 4.41 17.65
C TYR A 440 9.26 4.64 16.58
N GLN A 441 8.87 5.02 15.36
CA GLN A 441 9.80 5.12 14.21
C GLN A 441 9.89 6.50 13.55
N ASN A 442 8.94 7.40 13.82
CA ASN A 442 8.79 8.65 13.08
C ASN A 442 9.03 9.89 13.96
N SER A 443 9.52 10.99 13.37
CA SER A 443 9.67 12.27 14.07
C SER A 443 8.31 12.91 14.34
N ALA A 444 8.19 13.69 15.43
CA ALA A 444 6.95 14.39 15.79
C ALA A 444 6.38 15.25 14.65
N SER A 445 7.26 15.92 13.90
CA SER A 445 6.91 16.69 12.69
C SER A 445 6.28 15.86 11.58
N LEU A 446 6.73 14.61 11.40
CA LEU A 446 6.22 13.71 10.37
C LEU A 446 4.82 13.21 10.76
N ILE A 447 4.62 12.87 12.04
CA ILE A 447 3.34 12.41 12.58
C ILE A 447 2.27 13.51 12.48
N ILE A 448 2.60 14.76 12.85
CA ILE A 448 1.70 15.93 12.68
C ILE A 448 1.30 16.11 11.22
N ALA A 449 2.24 15.90 10.30
CA ALA A 449 1.98 16.10 8.89
C ALA A 449 1.15 14.97 8.27
N GLU A 450 1.37 13.71 8.68
CA GLU A 450 0.56 12.57 8.24
C GLU A 450 -0.90 12.67 8.72
N THR A 451 -1.10 13.03 9.99
CA THR A 451 -2.44 13.26 10.57
C THR A 451 -3.16 14.43 9.92
N LEU A 452 -2.44 15.51 9.60
CA LEU A 452 -3.01 16.65 8.89
C LEU A 452 -3.32 16.30 7.41
N GLN A 453 -2.55 15.43 6.78
CA GLN A 453 -2.76 15.02 5.39
C GLN A 453 -4.09 14.27 5.21
N THR A 454 -4.43 13.35 6.11
CA THR A 454 -5.69 12.61 6.02
C THR A 454 -6.91 13.53 6.13
N HIS A 455 -6.81 14.59 6.92
CA HIS A 455 -7.85 15.60 7.06
C HIS A 455 -7.90 16.59 5.88
N LEU A 456 -6.75 17.08 5.40
CA LEU A 456 -6.66 18.05 4.30
C LEU A 456 -7.28 17.54 2.99
N PHE A 457 -7.21 16.24 2.74
CA PHE A 457 -7.71 15.62 1.50
C PHE A 457 -9.09 14.97 1.65
N ALA A 458 -9.74 15.11 2.81
CA ALA A 458 -11.16 14.76 2.93
C ALA A 458 -11.99 15.65 2.00
N GLN A 459 -12.93 15.07 1.25
CA GLN A 459 -13.61 15.76 0.14
C GLN A 459 -14.34 17.06 0.55
N SER A 460 -14.89 17.12 1.77
CA SER A 460 -15.54 18.32 2.33
C SER A 460 -14.54 19.38 2.76
N GLU A 461 -13.44 18.97 3.40
CA GLU A 461 -12.41 19.86 3.93
C GLU A 461 -11.51 20.42 2.82
N PHE A 462 -11.19 19.60 1.81
CA PHE A 462 -10.37 20.03 0.69
C PHE A 462 -11.00 21.22 -0.06
N LEU A 463 -12.32 21.21 -0.28
CA LEU A 463 -13.02 22.34 -0.92
C LEU A 463 -12.91 23.62 -0.10
N LYS A 464 -13.02 23.51 1.23
CA LYS A 464 -12.88 24.62 2.16
C LYS A 464 -11.47 25.21 2.11
N HIS A 465 -10.44 24.36 2.15
CA HIS A 465 -9.04 24.78 2.04
C HIS A 465 -8.72 25.39 0.66
N LEU A 466 -9.28 24.84 -0.41
CA LEU A 466 -9.16 25.40 -1.76
C LEU A 466 -9.74 26.82 -1.84
N ILE A 467 -10.95 27.02 -1.30
CA ILE A 467 -11.59 28.35 -1.23
C ILE A 467 -10.73 29.32 -0.41
N GLN A 468 -10.23 28.87 0.75
CA GLN A 468 -9.37 29.66 1.62
C GLN A 468 -8.09 30.13 0.89
N GLU A 469 -7.40 29.23 0.20
CA GLU A 469 -6.19 29.56 -0.56
C GLU A 469 -6.49 30.45 -1.78
N THR A 470 -7.61 30.23 -2.48
CA THR A 470 -8.08 31.13 -3.55
C THR A 470 -8.29 32.54 -3.00
N LEU A 471 -9.01 32.70 -1.89
CA LEU A 471 -9.25 34.01 -1.26
C LEU A 471 -7.95 34.68 -0.83
N PHE A 472 -7.02 33.93 -0.24
CA PHE A 472 -5.71 34.43 0.16
C PHE A 472 -4.90 34.93 -1.04
N SER A 473 -4.87 34.14 -2.11
CA SER A 473 -4.11 34.48 -3.31
C SER A 473 -4.73 35.65 -4.09
N LEU A 474 -6.08 35.74 -4.13
CA LEU A 474 -6.78 36.90 -4.66
C LEU A 474 -6.44 38.17 -3.87
N ALA A 475 -6.41 38.10 -2.53
CA ALA A 475 -6.04 39.22 -1.68
C ALA A 475 -4.60 39.69 -1.89
N GLN A 476 -3.64 38.75 -1.93
CA GLN A 476 -2.22 39.05 -2.13
C GLN A 476 -1.97 39.68 -3.51
N ASN A 477 -2.48 39.05 -4.58
CA ASN A 477 -2.29 39.53 -5.94
C ASN A 477 -3.07 40.82 -6.21
N GLY A 478 -4.27 40.96 -5.64
CA GLY A 478 -5.08 42.18 -5.73
C GLY A 478 -4.40 43.38 -5.08
N SER A 479 -3.82 43.18 -3.89
CA SER A 479 -3.06 44.22 -3.18
C SER A 479 -1.77 44.61 -3.92
N LEU A 480 -1.00 43.63 -4.42
CA LEU A 480 0.20 43.88 -5.23
C LEU A 480 -0.11 44.65 -6.52
N LEU A 481 -1.17 44.25 -7.23
CA LEU A 481 -1.64 44.98 -8.43
C LEU A 481 -2.12 46.39 -8.07
N GLY A 482 -2.77 46.56 -6.93
CA GLY A 482 -3.09 47.88 -6.40
C GLY A 482 -1.85 48.75 -6.24
N LEU A 483 -0.84 48.27 -5.52
CA LEU A 483 0.40 49.01 -5.25
C LEU A 483 1.18 49.33 -6.53
N THR A 484 1.26 48.37 -7.47
CA THR A 484 1.91 48.62 -8.77
C THR A 484 1.15 49.65 -9.59
N HIS A 485 -0.18 49.63 -9.61
CA HIS A 485 -0.98 50.68 -10.26
C HIS A 485 -0.79 52.04 -9.60
N LEU A 486 -0.68 52.12 -8.27
CA LEU A 486 -0.35 53.37 -7.57
C LEU A 486 1.04 53.88 -7.98
N LEU A 487 2.04 53.01 -7.98
CA LEU A 487 3.41 53.35 -8.35
C LEU A 487 3.47 53.91 -9.78
N VAL A 488 2.83 53.22 -10.74
CA VAL A 488 2.73 53.67 -12.13
C VAL A 488 2.02 55.01 -12.22
N LEU A 489 0.92 55.21 -11.49
CA LEU A 489 0.19 56.46 -11.49
C LEU A 489 1.04 57.61 -10.93
N VAL A 490 1.74 57.40 -9.82
CA VAL A 490 2.66 58.40 -9.23
C VAL A 490 3.81 58.71 -10.21
N LEU A 491 4.44 57.71 -10.83
CA LEU A 491 5.49 57.90 -11.82
C LEU A 491 5.00 58.69 -13.05
N VAL A 492 3.81 58.35 -13.56
CA VAL A 492 3.21 59.06 -14.70
C VAL A 492 2.89 60.51 -14.32
N VAL A 493 2.36 60.75 -13.13
CA VAL A 493 2.09 62.11 -12.61
C VAL A 493 3.37 62.92 -12.49
N ILE A 494 4.43 62.37 -11.91
CA ILE A 494 5.74 63.04 -11.79
C ILE A 494 6.31 63.38 -13.17
N ASN A 495 6.37 62.41 -14.07
CA ASN A 495 6.93 62.58 -15.42
C ASN A 495 6.16 63.65 -16.23
N LYS A 496 4.82 63.62 -16.17
CA LYS A 496 3.97 64.61 -16.86
C LYS A 496 3.99 65.99 -16.21
N SER A 497 4.11 66.05 -14.87
CA SER A 497 4.30 67.30 -14.14
C SER A 497 5.59 67.99 -14.58
N MET A 498 6.67 67.22 -14.79
CA MET A 498 7.92 67.77 -15.35
C MET A 498 7.79 68.19 -16.82
N SER A 499 6.86 67.61 -17.58
CA SER A 499 6.54 68.01 -18.96
C SER A 499 5.58 69.22 -19.04
N GLY A 500 5.09 69.77 -17.92
CA GLY A 500 4.19 70.93 -17.89
C GLY A 500 2.80 70.70 -18.50
N LYS A 501 2.37 69.44 -18.69
CA LYS A 501 1.08 69.09 -19.33
C LYS A 501 0.13 68.46 -18.32
N ALA A 502 -1.08 69.00 -18.19
CA ALA A 502 -2.12 68.42 -17.35
C ALA A 502 -2.56 67.03 -17.87
N ILE A 503 -2.66 66.04 -16.98
CA ILE A 503 -3.21 64.72 -17.30
C ILE A 503 -4.73 64.77 -17.11
N ARG A 504 -5.48 64.52 -18.19
CA ARG A 504 -6.92 64.18 -18.11
C ARG A 504 -7.09 62.69 -18.33
N LEU A 505 -7.10 61.91 -17.24
CA LEU A 505 -7.48 60.50 -17.28
C LEU A 505 -9.00 60.40 -17.42
N SER A 506 -9.46 59.70 -18.47
CA SER A 506 -10.90 59.45 -18.67
C SER A 506 -11.43 58.53 -17.58
N ARG A 507 -12.46 58.98 -16.85
CA ARG A 507 -13.12 58.22 -15.77
C ARG A 507 -13.55 56.82 -16.21
N ARG A 508 -14.08 56.70 -17.44
CA ARG A 508 -14.55 55.42 -18.00
C ARG A 508 -13.40 54.44 -18.26
N CYS A 509 -12.27 54.94 -18.76
CA CYS A 509 -11.10 54.11 -19.06
C CYS A 509 -10.50 53.53 -17.78
N VAL A 510 -10.36 54.34 -16.73
CA VAL A 510 -9.82 53.89 -15.43
C VAL A 510 -10.70 52.80 -14.80
N ILE A 511 -12.03 52.97 -14.81
CA ILE A 511 -12.96 51.97 -14.28
C ILE A 511 -12.85 50.66 -15.07
N LEU A 512 -12.81 50.71 -16.40
CA LEU A 512 -12.73 49.52 -17.25
C LEU A 512 -11.43 48.74 -17.04
N VAL A 513 -10.29 49.42 -16.95
CA VAL A 513 -8.99 48.77 -16.71
C VAL A 513 -8.99 48.07 -15.34
N PHE A 514 -9.46 48.74 -14.28
CA PHE A 514 -9.55 48.14 -12.95
C PHE A 514 -10.50 46.95 -12.90
N ALA A 515 -11.67 47.05 -13.54
CA ALA A 515 -12.62 45.95 -13.60
C ALA A 515 -12.06 44.74 -14.37
N PHE A 516 -11.41 44.98 -15.52
CA PHE A 516 -10.81 43.92 -16.33
C PHE A 516 -9.70 43.19 -15.58
N VAL A 517 -8.85 43.92 -14.85
CA VAL A 517 -7.80 43.32 -14.01
C VAL A 517 -8.40 42.38 -12.96
N TRP A 518 -9.44 42.82 -12.25
CA TRP A 518 -10.10 41.97 -11.24
C TRP A 518 -10.81 40.77 -11.85
N VAL A 519 -11.51 40.92 -12.98
CA VAL A 519 -12.15 39.80 -13.68
C VAL A 519 -11.12 38.77 -14.13
N PHE A 520 -10.01 39.22 -14.71
CA PHE A 520 -8.92 38.35 -15.13
C PHE A 520 -8.30 37.60 -13.95
N LEU A 521 -8.06 38.30 -12.83
CA LEU A 521 -7.50 37.73 -11.61
C LEU A 521 -8.43 36.67 -11.02
N ILE A 522 -9.73 36.96 -10.90
CA ILE A 522 -10.72 35.99 -10.40
C ILE A 522 -10.78 34.76 -11.32
N PHE A 523 -10.87 34.97 -12.63
CA PHE A 523 -11.03 33.87 -13.58
C PHE A 523 -9.83 32.93 -13.62
N THR A 524 -8.61 33.49 -13.62
CA THR A 524 -7.37 32.70 -13.62
C THR A 524 -7.23 31.85 -12.36
N HIS A 525 -7.56 32.41 -11.20
CA HIS A 525 -7.54 31.67 -9.93
C HIS A 525 -8.61 30.58 -9.86
N LEU A 526 -9.84 30.84 -10.34
CA LEU A 526 -10.89 29.82 -10.39
C LEU A 526 -10.53 28.63 -11.31
N ILE A 527 -9.93 28.90 -12.48
CA ILE A 527 -9.47 27.83 -13.38
C ILE A 527 -8.39 26.98 -12.70
N PHE A 528 -7.40 27.64 -12.07
CA PHE A 528 -6.32 26.93 -11.40
C PHE A 528 -6.85 26.04 -10.26
N SER A 529 -7.75 26.56 -9.44
CA SER A 529 -8.41 25.79 -8.37
C SER A 529 -9.23 24.61 -8.92
N ALA A 530 -9.93 24.77 -10.03
CA ALA A 530 -10.67 23.68 -10.67
C ALA A 530 -9.74 22.58 -11.21
N LEU A 531 -8.57 22.94 -11.76
CA LEU A 531 -7.56 21.99 -12.21
C LEU A 531 -6.97 21.19 -11.03
N GLN A 532 -6.71 21.85 -9.90
CA GLN A 532 -6.22 21.18 -8.69
C GLN A 532 -7.25 20.17 -8.15
N PHE A 533 -8.52 20.57 -8.07
CA PHE A 533 -9.60 19.68 -7.63
C PHE A 533 -9.74 18.46 -8.55
N SER A 534 -9.70 18.66 -9.87
CA SER A 534 -9.76 17.57 -10.84
C SER A 534 -8.59 16.60 -10.72
N ALA A 535 -7.36 17.10 -10.49
CA ALA A 535 -6.18 16.26 -10.33
C ALA A 535 -6.31 15.33 -9.09
N ILE A 536 -6.81 15.86 -7.98
CA ILE A 536 -6.99 15.10 -6.74
C ILE A 536 -8.10 14.07 -6.89
N GLN A 537 -9.25 14.45 -7.45
CA GLN A 537 -10.34 13.51 -7.69
C GLN A 537 -9.89 12.34 -8.59
N ASN A 538 -9.03 12.61 -9.57
CA ASN A 538 -8.45 11.55 -10.41
C ASN A 538 -7.44 10.67 -9.66
N LEU A 539 -6.64 11.23 -8.75
CA LEU A 539 -5.75 10.47 -7.87
C LEU A 539 -6.55 9.57 -6.92
N ASP A 540 -7.58 10.10 -6.27
CA ASP A 540 -8.47 9.33 -5.41
C ASP A 540 -9.17 8.22 -6.19
N ASN A 541 -9.67 8.51 -7.40
CA ASN A 541 -10.22 7.49 -8.27
C ASN A 541 -9.17 6.42 -8.62
N MET A 542 -7.93 6.80 -8.91
CA MET A 542 -6.84 5.85 -9.18
C MET A 542 -6.53 4.98 -7.95
N PHE A 543 -6.44 5.56 -6.75
CA PHE A 543 -6.21 4.81 -5.51
C PHE A 543 -7.39 3.93 -5.15
N ASN A 544 -8.62 4.42 -5.30
CA ASN A 544 -9.84 3.65 -5.13
C ASN A 544 -9.91 2.49 -6.13
N ILE A 545 -9.46 2.67 -7.38
CA ILE A 545 -9.33 1.58 -8.36
C ILE A 545 -8.23 0.61 -7.92
N LEU A 546 -7.07 1.08 -7.46
CA LEU A 546 -5.98 0.22 -6.97
C LEU A 546 -6.34 -0.55 -5.67
N GLN A 547 -7.28 -0.03 -4.89
CA GLN A 547 -7.80 -0.63 -3.67
C GLN A 547 -9.00 -1.55 -3.95
N SER A 548 -9.90 -1.16 -4.84
CA SER A 548 -11.12 -1.90 -5.20
C SER A 548 -10.90 -2.96 -6.28
N ASN A 549 -9.81 -2.90 -7.05
CA ASN A 549 -9.42 -3.95 -7.99
C ASN A 549 -8.25 -4.82 -7.47
N PRO A 550 -8.52 -5.78 -6.57
CA PRO A 550 -8.10 -7.16 -6.83
C PRO A 550 -8.93 -7.79 -7.97
N GLY A 551 -10.03 -7.13 -8.37
CA GLY A 551 -11.14 -7.62 -9.19
C GLY A 551 -11.05 -7.43 -10.71
N SER A 552 -9.98 -6.88 -11.31
CA SER A 552 -9.79 -6.93 -12.78
C SER A 552 -9.52 -8.35 -13.32
N LEU A 553 -9.77 -9.34 -12.47
CA LEU A 553 -9.48 -10.75 -12.58
C LEU A 553 -10.75 -11.59 -12.47
N ASN A 554 -11.90 -10.93 -12.31
CA ASN A 554 -13.19 -11.60 -12.29
C ASN A 554 -13.54 -12.02 -13.72
N CYS A 555 -13.46 -13.31 -13.98
CA CYS A 555 -14.06 -13.90 -15.17
C CYS A 555 -15.58 -13.70 -15.05
N SER A 556 -16.12 -12.63 -15.62
CA SER A 556 -17.57 -12.53 -15.83
C SER A 556 -17.96 -13.68 -16.76
N ARG A 557 -18.84 -14.54 -16.26
CA ARG A 557 -19.32 -15.73 -16.96
C ARG A 557 -20.06 -15.37 -18.23
#